data_AF-A0A9E4ZFT7-F1
#
_entry.id   AF-A0A9E4ZFT7-F1
#
_cell.length_a   1.000
_cell.length_b   1.000
_cell.length_c   1.000
_cell.angle_alpha   90.00
_cell.angle_beta   90.00
_cell.angle_gamma   90.00
#
_symmetry.space_group_name_H-M   'P 1'
#
loop_
_entity.id
_entity.type
_entity.pdbx_description
1 polymer ?
#
loop_
_entity_poly.entity_id
_entity_poly.type
_entity_poly.pdbx_seq_one_letter_code
_entity_poly.pdbx_strand_id
1 'polypeptide(L)' 'MDDDTVIGFLDESSPQTTSNTQRLWSFTKPTIYKNTTKLRANSFGFYTLNGNSVIDFKEHSKKEDVCEFLAEIKDKN' A
#
# COMPACT_ATOMS: atom_id res chain seq x y z
N MET A 1 -10.29 15.61 24.86
CA MET A 1 -9.22 15.30 23.89
C MET A 1 -8.22 16.41 24.07
N ASP A 2 -7.00 16.11 24.48
CA ASP A 2 -5.94 17.13 24.52
C ASP A 2 -5.68 17.59 23.07
N ASP A 3 -5.40 18.88 22.89
CA ASP A 3 -5.10 19.46 21.57
C ASP A 3 -3.85 18.83 20.91
N ASP A 4 -3.02 18.14 21.69
CA ASP A 4 -1.81 17.41 21.25
C ASP A 4 -2.08 15.96 20.82
N THR A 5 -3.31 15.45 20.92
CA THR A 5 -3.61 14.06 20.53
C THR A 5 -3.97 13.97 19.05
N VAL A 6 -3.11 13.35 18.23
CA VAL A 6 -3.42 13.05 16.82
C VAL A 6 -4.14 11.72 16.68
N ILE A 7 -5.29 11.74 15.98
CA ILE A 7 -6.11 10.56 15.72
C ILE A 7 -6.09 10.29 14.22
N GLY A 8 -5.82 9.04 13.84
CA GLY A 8 -5.84 8.60 12.45
C GLY A 8 -6.04 7.10 12.29
N PHE A 9 -6.25 6.70 11.04
CA PHE A 9 -6.39 5.32 10.62
C PHE A 9 -5.13 4.86 9.90
N LEU A 10 -4.59 3.73 10.32
CA LEU A 10 -3.45 3.08 9.68
C LEU A 10 -3.95 1.90 8.84
N ASP A 11 -3.49 1.80 7.60
CA ASP A 11 -3.76 0.67 6.72
C ASP A 11 -2.56 0.35 5.83
N GLU A 12 -2.48 -0.90 5.38
CA GLU A 12 -1.46 -1.39 4.45
C GLU A 12 -2.11 -1.93 3.17
N SER A 13 -1.54 -1.56 2.03
CA SER A 13 -1.93 -2.10 0.72
C SER A 13 -0.74 -2.76 0.03
N SER A 14 -0.95 -3.98 -0.51
CA SER A 14 0.03 -4.69 -1.33
C SER A 14 -0.52 -4.90 -2.76
N PRO A 15 -0.28 -3.96 -3.68
CA PRO A 15 -0.83 -4.00 -5.03
C PRO A 15 -0.34 -5.21 -5.83
N GLN A 16 -1.27 -5.98 -6.40
CA GLN A 16 -0.94 -7.13 -7.26
C GLN A 16 -0.80 -6.70 -8.72
N THR A 17 0.43 -6.38 -9.13
CA THR A 17 0.77 -5.91 -10.49
C THR A 17 0.63 -6.97 -11.58
N THR A 18 0.55 -8.25 -11.22
CA THR A 18 0.38 -9.35 -12.16
C THR A 18 -1.07 -9.84 -12.28
N SER A 19 -2.04 -9.13 -11.68
CA SER A 19 -3.47 -9.47 -11.75
C SER A 19 -4.07 -9.07 -13.11
N ASN A 20 -3.60 -9.72 -14.18
CA ASN A 20 -3.93 -9.40 -15.57
C ASN A 20 -4.94 -10.40 -16.14
N THR A 21 -5.97 -10.75 -15.35
CA THR A 21 -7.02 -11.66 -15.83
C THR A 21 -7.94 -10.90 -16.79
N GLN A 22 -8.18 -11.47 -17.96
CA GLN A 22 -9.06 -10.90 -18.98
C GLN A 22 -10.08 -11.96 -19.40
N ARG A 23 -11.33 -11.55 -19.57
CA ARG A 23 -12.37 -12.39 -20.17
C ARG A 23 -12.23 -12.30 -21.68
N LEU A 24 -11.95 -13.44 -22.32
CA LEU A 24 -11.79 -13.53 -23.77
C LEU A 24 -12.74 -14.58 -24.33
N TRP A 25 -13.46 -14.22 -25.39
CA TRP A 25 -14.25 -15.15 -26.18
C TRP A 25 -13.54 -15.40 -27.51
N SER A 26 -13.38 -16.67 -27.90
CA SER A 26 -12.74 -17.03 -29.16
C SER A 26 -13.33 -18.32 -29.70
N PHE A 27 -13.56 -18.36 -31.02
CA PHE A 27 -13.98 -19.57 -31.74
C PHE A 27 -12.79 -20.51 -32.04
N THR A 28 -11.55 -20.01 -31.90
CA THR A 28 -10.30 -20.77 -32.08
C THR A 28 -9.43 -20.66 -30.82
N LYS A 29 -8.26 -21.35 -30.78
CA LYS A 29 -7.35 -21.24 -29.62
C LYS A 29 -6.75 -19.83 -29.54
N PRO A 30 -7.04 -19.05 -28.50
CA PRO A 30 -6.53 -17.69 -28.40
C PRO A 30 -5.08 -17.63 -27.90
N THR A 31 -4.33 -16.64 -28.37
CA THR A 31 -3.01 -16.26 -27.83
C THR A 31 -3.18 -15.10 -26.87
N ILE A 32 -2.62 -15.20 -25.67
CA ILE A 32 -2.75 -14.18 -24.61
C ILE A 32 -1.36 -13.62 -24.29
N TYR A 33 -1.22 -12.30 -24.35
CA TYR A 33 -0.04 -11.58 -23.88
C TYR A 33 -0.30 -11.05 -22.47
N LYS A 34 0.58 -11.34 -21.52
CA LYS A 34 0.48 -10.88 -20.13
C LYS A 34 1.77 -10.20 -19.70
N ASN A 35 1.63 -9.07 -19.01
CA ASN A 35 2.75 -8.50 -18.28
C ASN A 35 2.98 -9.33 -17.01
N THR A 36 4.20 -9.83 -16.83
CA THR A 36 4.60 -10.66 -15.67
C THR A 36 5.56 -9.94 -14.73
N THR A 37 5.86 -8.67 -14.98
CA THR A 37 6.73 -7.86 -14.13
C THR A 37 6.06 -7.69 -12.78
N LYS A 38 6.72 -8.18 -11.73
CA LYS A 38 6.27 -8.01 -10.35
C LYS A 38 6.93 -6.77 -9.78
N LEU A 39 6.12 -5.80 -9.38
CA LEU A 39 6.54 -4.71 -8.52
C LEU A 39 6.08 -5.03 -7.10
N ARG A 40 7.02 -5.03 -6.15
CA ARG A 40 6.72 -5.07 -4.71
C ARG A 40 6.81 -3.65 -4.21
N ALA A 41 5.66 -3.04 -3.96
CA ALA A 41 5.54 -1.72 -3.38
C ALA A 41 4.44 -1.78 -2.32
N ASN A 42 4.80 -2.30 -1.14
CA ASN A 42 3.86 -2.33 -0.02
C ASN A 42 3.71 -0.90 0.48
N SER A 43 2.48 -0.42 0.45
CA SER A 43 2.12 0.97 0.72
C SER A 43 1.57 1.02 2.14
N PHE A 44 2.22 1.78 3.01
CA PHE A 44 1.72 2.09 4.35
C PHE A 44 1.09 3.47 4.33
N GLY A 45 -0.15 3.56 4.79
CA GLY A 45 -0.90 4.81 4.85
C GLY A 45 -1.38 5.09 6.26
N PHE A 46 -1.17 6.32 6.72
CA PHE A 46 -1.75 6.84 7.94
C PHE A 46 -2.56 8.10 7.64
N TYR A 47 -3.88 7.96 7.76
CA TYR A 47 -4.86 9.00 7.45
C TYR A 47 -5.33 9.64 8.74
N THR A 48 -4.86 10.87 9.00
CA THR A 48 -5.15 11.61 10.23
C THR A 48 -6.37 12.52 10.07
N LEU A 49 -7.12 12.71 11.15
CA LEU A 49 -8.27 13.62 11.22
C LEU A 49 -7.85 15.05 11.59
N ASN A 50 -6.83 15.18 12.42
CA ASN A 50 -6.39 16.45 13.02
C ASN A 50 -4.86 16.64 12.95
N GLY A 51 -4.18 15.91 12.07
CA GLY A 51 -2.72 15.98 11.91
C GLY A 51 -2.30 15.91 10.43
N ASN A 52 -1.03 15.65 10.19
CA ASN A 52 -0.47 15.40 8.87
C ASN A 52 -0.56 13.93 8.52
N SER A 53 -1.18 13.62 7.37
CA SER A 53 -1.25 12.26 6.86
C SER A 53 0.10 11.84 6.27
N VAL A 54 0.48 10.58 6.48
CA VAL A 54 1.78 10.04 6.09
C VAL A 54 1.58 8.83 5.18
N ILE A 55 2.34 8.77 4.10
CA ILE A 55 2.36 7.62 3.19
C ILE A 55 3.82 7.23 2.97
N ASP A 56 4.10 5.93 3.05
CA ASP A 56 5.44 5.40 2.78
C ASP A 56 5.36 4.08 2.00
N PHE A 57 6.39 3.81 1.21
CA PHE A 57 6.50 2.61 0.40
C PHE A 57 7.68 1.78 0.88
N LYS A 58 7.39 0.67 1.54
CA LYS A 58 8.41 -0.25 2.04
C LYS A 58 8.51 -1.46 1.11
N GLU A 59 9.72 -2.01 1.03
CA GLU A 59 9.98 -3.23 0.25
C GLU A 59 9.40 -4.47 0.92
N HIS A 60 9.22 -4.41 2.25
CA HIS A 60 8.73 -5.48 3.11
C HIS A 60 7.67 -4.95 4.09
N SER A 61 6.87 -5.86 4.64
CA SER A 61 5.87 -5.58 5.68
C SER A 61 6.21 -6.30 6.98
N LYS A 62 7.50 -6.31 7.32
CA LYS A 62 7.95 -6.91 8.57
C LYS A 62 7.66 -5.96 9.72
N LYS A 63 7.74 -6.48 10.94
CA LYS A 63 7.53 -5.69 12.15
C LYS A 63 8.48 -4.48 12.23
N GLU A 64 9.69 -4.61 11.69
CA GLU A 64 10.68 -3.53 11.65
C GLU A 64 10.21 -2.37 10.78
N ASP A 65 9.65 -2.66 9.61
CA ASP A 65 9.13 -1.67 8.66
C ASP A 65 7.94 -0.89 9.27
N VAL A 66 7.08 -1.59 10.01
CA VAL A 66 5.94 -0.98 10.72
C VAL A 66 6.41 -0.08 11.86
N CYS A 67 7.41 -0.50 12.63
CA CYS A 67 7.99 0.33 13.69
C CYS A 67 8.62 1.61 13.13
N GLU A 68 9.32 1.51 12.00
CA GLU A 68 9.89 2.66 11.30
C GLU A 68 8.80 3.63 10.83
N PHE A 69 7.72 3.11 10.25
CA PHE A 69 6.58 3.92 9.80
C PHE A 69 5.87 4.63 10.97
N LEU A 70 5.70 3.97 12.12
CA LEU A 70 5.15 4.60 13.32
C LEU A 70 6.05 5.72 13.87
N ALA A 71 7.37 5.57 13.79
CA ALA A 71 8.29 6.62 14.16
C ALA A 71 8.15 7.84 13.23
N GLU A 72 8.01 7.59 11.92
CA GLU A 72 7.79 8.65 10.93
C GLU A 72 6.47 9.41 11.15
N ILE A 73 5.39 8.68 11.51
CA ILE A 73 4.11 9.30 11.88
C ILE A 73 4.29 10.28 13.04
N LYS A 74 5.04 9.87 14.07
CA LYS A 74 5.32 10.68 15.27
C LYS A 74 6.23 11.87 14.97
N ASP A 75 7.16 11.75 14.03
CA ASP A 75 8.04 12.86 13.68
C ASP A 75 7.31 13.92 12.82
N LYS A 76 6.23 13.53 12.15
CA LYS A 76 5.39 14.41 11.30
C LYS A 76 4.19 15.03 12.01
N ASN A 77 3.94 14.67 13.27
CA ASN A 77 2.77 15.08 14.07
C ASN A 77 3.18 15.34 15.52
#